data_AF-A0A6L7S251-F1
#
_entry.id   AF-A0A6L7S251-F1
#
_cell.length_a   1.000
_cell.length_b   1.000
_cell.length_c   1.000
_cell.angle_alpha   90.00
_cell.angle_beta   90.00
_cell.angle_gamma   90.00
#
_symmetry.space_group_name_H-M   'P 1'
#
loop_
_entity.id
_entity.type
_entity.pdbx_description
1 polymer ?
#
loop_
_entity_poly.entity_id
_entity_poly.type
_entity_poly.pdbx_seq_one_letter_code
_entity_poly.pdbx_strand_id
1 'polypeptide(L)'
;MDDAGTTVALQLTIPWWGWVGIAATLIGVGIWVGAVQSNQTAFKDFMEEIRKDIKTLQADIKDLLKRSQPPPTVQASSPVTLTDFGRTISDALDATAWAKEHAHMLVEGAKDKEEFEVFEMCAEYVAKWFDDPENKEFSRKVREATYQHGTDLHNVLKVYHVVLRDEVFELMKSS
;
A
#
# COMPACT_ATOMS: atom_id res chain seq x y z
N MET A 1 98.33 19.69 25.38
CA MET A 1 97.17 18.80 25.22
C MET A 1 96.58 18.64 26.60
N ASP A 2 95.42 19.17 26.97
CA ASP A 2 94.27 19.78 26.27
C ASP A 2 93.62 20.71 27.32
N ASP A 3 93.37 21.98 27.03
CA ASP A 3 92.28 22.59 26.27
C ASP A 3 91.15 23.09 27.19
N ALA A 4 90.76 24.35 26.96
CA ALA A 4 89.99 25.19 27.87
C ALA A 4 88.48 24.97 27.70
N GLY A 5 87.81 24.53 28.76
CA GLY A 5 86.35 24.37 28.80
C GLY A 5 85.63 25.67 29.13
N THR A 6 85.34 26.49 28.12
CA THR A 6 84.47 27.68 28.24
C THR A 6 83.01 27.27 28.02
N THR A 7 82.21 27.19 29.08
CA THR A 7 80.75 27.04 28.97
C THR A 7 80.11 28.38 28.58
N VAL A 8 79.64 28.47 27.33
CA VAL A 8 78.82 29.59 26.85
C VAL A 8 77.35 29.24 27.08
N ALA A 9 76.68 29.98 27.97
CA ALA A 9 75.24 29.92 28.14
C ALA A 9 74.54 30.67 27.00
N LEU A 10 73.91 29.94 26.07
CA LEU A 10 73.03 30.51 25.06
C LEU A 10 71.70 30.92 25.71
N GLN A 11 71.58 32.21 26.07
CA GLN A 11 70.28 32.81 26.38
C GLN A 11 69.47 32.95 25.10
N LEU A 12 68.46 32.09 24.91
CA LEU A 12 67.43 32.22 23.89
C LEU A 12 66.50 33.38 24.24
N THR A 13 66.83 34.59 23.78
CA THR A 13 65.93 35.74 23.84
C THR A 13 64.89 35.60 22.73
N ILE A 14 63.72 35.05 23.05
CA ILE A 14 62.58 35.04 22.13
C ILE A 14 62.03 36.48 22.07
N PRO A 15 62.03 37.14 20.90
CA PRO A 15 61.54 38.51 20.78
C PRO A 15 60.04 38.57 21.11
N TRP A 16 59.61 39.61 21.85
CA TRP A 16 58.26 39.71 22.41
C TRP A 16 57.11 39.63 21.38
N TRP A 17 57.41 39.89 20.09
CA TRP A 17 56.47 39.82 18.97
C TRP A 17 56.04 38.38 18.66
N GLY A 18 56.84 37.38 19.02
CA GLY A 18 56.53 35.96 18.83
C GLY A 18 55.36 35.47 19.67
N TRP A 19 55.13 36.08 20.85
CA TRP A 19 54.01 35.72 21.72
C TRP A 19 52.66 36.25 21.20
N VAL A 20 52.66 37.39 20.50
CA VAL A 20 51.43 37.99 19.94
C VAL A 20 50.87 37.14 18.80
N GLY A 21 51.74 36.54 17.97
CA GLY A 21 51.32 35.65 16.88
C GLY A 21 50.67 34.35 17.36
N ILE A 22 51.17 33.77 18.45
CA ILE A 22 50.62 32.55 19.06
C ILE A 22 49.27 32.82 19.74
N ALA A 23 49.14 33.96 20.44
CA ALA A 23 47.87 34.34 21.07
C ALA A 23 46.76 34.58 20.04
N ALA A 24 47.07 35.26 18.93
CA ALA A 24 46.09 35.54 17.87
C ALA A 24 45.59 34.27 17.16
N THR A 25 46.47 33.28 16.96
CA THR A 25 46.09 32.00 16.35
C THR A 25 45.25 31.13 17.30
N LEU A 26 45.53 31.13 18.60
CA LEU A 26 44.72 30.39 19.59
C LEU A 26 43.31 30.96 19.75
N ILE A 27 43.15 32.29 19.71
CA ILE A 27 41.83 32.94 19.81
C ILE A 27 40.99 32.65 18.55
N GLY A 28 41.59 32.69 17.36
CA GLY A 28 40.90 32.40 16.11
C GLY A 28 40.37 30.96 16.04
N VAL A 29 41.13 29.98 16.53
CA VAL A 29 40.71 28.57 16.58
C VAL A 29 39.59 28.35 17.60
N GLY A 30 39.65 28.99 18.78
CA GLY A 30 38.61 28.86 19.80
C GLY A 30 37.23 29.39 19.37
N ILE A 31 37.21 30.51 18.66
CA ILE A 31 35.96 31.12 18.14
C ILE A 31 35.34 30.23 17.04
N TRP A 32 36.16 29.61 16.19
CA TRP A 32 35.67 28.71 15.14
C TRP A 32 35.10 27.40 15.71
N VAL A 33 35.77 26.80 16.70
CA VAL A 33 35.27 25.58 17.39
C VAL A 33 33.98 25.85 18.17
N GLY A 34 33.85 27.02 18.80
CA GLY A 34 32.61 27.42 19.50
C GLY A 34 31.42 27.62 18.55
N ALA A 35 31.64 28.25 17.39
CA ALA A 35 30.59 28.41 16.38
C ALA A 35 30.16 27.08 15.75
N VAL A 36 31.10 26.15 15.54
CA VAL A 36 30.80 24.79 15.03
C VAL A 36 30.06 23.96 16.08
N GLN A 37 30.41 24.05 17.38
CA GLN A 37 29.67 23.36 18.45
C GLN A 37 28.26 23.93 18.67
N SER A 38 28.09 25.24 18.58
CA SER A 38 26.77 25.89 18.61
C SER A 38 25.89 25.42 17.45
N ASN A 39 26.45 25.35 16.23
CA ASN A 39 25.74 24.86 15.06
C ASN A 39 25.44 23.35 15.13
N GLN A 40 26.34 22.53 15.70
CA GLN A 40 26.07 21.11 15.93
C GLN A 40 24.97 20.88 16.97
N THR A 41 24.92 21.71 18.01
CA THR A 41 23.86 21.61 19.04
C THR A 41 22.51 22.01 18.46
N ALA A 42 22.45 23.14 17.74
CA ALA A 42 21.23 23.56 17.04
C ALA A 42 20.77 22.55 15.99
N PHE A 43 21.69 21.92 15.26
CA PHE A 43 21.36 20.86 14.30
C PHE A 43 20.87 19.58 14.99
N LYS A 44 21.44 19.23 16.14
CA LYS A 44 21.00 18.08 16.93
C LYS A 44 19.60 18.31 17.49
N ASP A 45 19.34 19.50 18.02
CA ASP A 45 18.02 19.88 18.55
C ASP A 45 16.97 19.90 17.43
N PHE A 46 17.31 20.44 16.25
CA PHE A 46 16.46 20.41 15.07
C PHE A 46 16.17 18.97 14.57
N MET A 47 17.19 18.10 14.56
CA MET A 47 17.01 16.68 14.20
C MET A 47 16.19 15.92 15.24
N GLU A 48 16.27 16.30 16.52
CA GLU A 48 15.46 15.74 17.59
C GLU A 48 14.01 16.20 17.50
N GLU A 49 13.77 17.45 17.14
CA GLU A 49 12.45 18.02 16.85
C GLU A 49 11.82 17.35 15.63
N ILE A 50 12.55 17.20 14.51
CA ILE A 50 12.09 16.43 13.34
C ILE A 50 11.75 14.99 13.73
N ARG A 51 12.58 14.33 14.55
CA ARG A 51 12.31 12.96 14.99
C ARG A 51 11.05 12.87 15.86
N LYS A 52 10.78 13.90 16.66
CA LYS A 52 9.57 14.00 17.47
C LYS A 52 8.34 14.22 16.57
N ASP A 53 8.44 15.09 15.58
CA ASP A 53 7.37 15.35 14.61
C ASP A 53 7.05 14.13 13.74
N ILE A 54 8.07 13.39 13.29
CA ILE A 54 7.88 12.13 12.57
C ILE A 54 7.15 11.10 13.44
N LYS A 55 7.49 11.01 14.74
CA LYS A 55 6.79 10.11 15.66
C LYS A 55 5.33 10.51 15.87
N THR A 56 5.06 11.81 15.97
CA THR A 56 3.69 12.34 16.09
C THR A 56 2.89 12.06 14.80
N LEU A 57 3.47 12.32 13.63
CA LEU A 57 2.85 12.00 12.34
C LEU A 57 2.60 10.50 12.18
N GLN A 58 3.52 9.63 12.61
CA GLN A 58 3.29 8.19 12.61
C GLN A 58 2.17 7.77 13.56
N ALA A 59 2.05 8.41 14.72
CA ALA A 59 0.95 8.16 15.65
C ALA A 59 -0.39 8.61 15.07
N ASP A 60 -0.45 9.80 14.46
CA ASP A 60 -1.64 10.35 13.83
C ASP A 60 -2.05 9.53 12.59
N ILE A 61 -1.10 9.11 11.76
CA ILE A 61 -1.37 8.19 10.63
C ILE A 61 -1.90 6.85 11.15
N LYS A 62 -1.33 6.31 12.24
CA LYS A 62 -1.80 5.07 12.84
C LYS A 62 -3.20 5.21 13.45
N ASP A 63 -3.51 6.36 14.05
CA ASP A 63 -4.83 6.64 14.61
C ASP A 63 -5.87 6.90 13.50
N LEU A 64 -5.48 7.58 12.42
CA LEU A 64 -6.29 7.74 11.22
C LEU A 64 -6.54 6.39 10.53
N LEU A 65 -5.54 5.51 10.39
CA LEU A 65 -5.71 4.16 9.84
C LEU A 65 -6.60 3.27 10.73
N LYS A 66 -6.56 3.45 12.05
CA LYS A 66 -7.49 2.78 12.96
C LYS A 66 -8.92 3.30 12.83
N ARG A 67 -9.11 4.61 12.63
CA ARG A 67 -10.42 5.25 12.43
C ARG A 67 -10.96 5.05 11.01
N SER A 68 -10.07 4.84 10.04
CA SER A 68 -10.36 4.51 8.65
C SER A 68 -10.26 3.01 8.40
N GLN A 69 -10.37 2.17 9.43
CA GLN A 69 -10.69 0.77 9.18
C GLN A 69 -11.90 0.78 8.25
N PRO A 70 -11.79 0.20 7.04
CA PRO A 70 -12.97 0.07 6.20
C PRO A 70 -14.04 -0.57 7.08
N PRO A 71 -15.31 -0.10 7.01
CA PRO A 71 -16.39 -0.84 7.64
C PRO A 71 -16.19 -2.30 7.24
N PRO A 72 -16.26 -3.25 8.19
CA PRO A 72 -15.93 -4.65 7.91
C PRO A 72 -16.54 -4.98 6.57
N THR A 73 -15.71 -5.36 5.59
CA THR A 73 -16.17 -5.65 4.24
C THR A 73 -17.23 -6.70 4.45
N VAL A 74 -18.49 -6.26 4.45
CA VAL A 74 -19.58 -7.17 4.66
C VAL A 74 -19.51 -7.94 3.37
N GLN A 75 -19.01 -9.18 3.43
CA GLN A 75 -19.42 -10.22 2.52
C GLN A 75 -20.92 -10.44 2.75
N ALA A 76 -21.70 -9.38 2.47
CA ALA A 76 -23.12 -9.40 2.43
C ALA A 76 -23.40 -10.22 1.20
N SER A 77 -24.07 -11.35 1.41
CA SER A 77 -24.75 -12.12 0.37
C SER A 77 -25.26 -11.15 -0.69
N SER A 78 -24.82 -11.32 -1.93
CA SER A 78 -24.90 -10.22 -2.90
C SER A 78 -26.34 -9.73 -3.08
N PRO A 79 -26.55 -8.42 -3.32
CA PRO A 79 -27.90 -7.86 -3.46
C PRO A 79 -28.75 -8.45 -4.60
N VAL A 80 -28.17 -9.29 -5.46
CA VAL A 80 -28.95 -10.06 -6.45
C VAL A 80 -30.01 -10.93 -5.78
N THR A 81 -29.73 -11.51 -4.61
CA THR A 81 -30.75 -12.22 -3.81
C THR A 81 -31.68 -11.28 -3.03
N LEU A 82 -31.29 -10.01 -2.87
CA LEU A 82 -32.02 -8.98 -2.12
C LEU A 82 -32.99 -8.15 -2.99
N THR A 83 -32.84 -8.18 -4.31
CA THR A 83 -33.76 -7.51 -5.24
C THR A 83 -34.67 -8.53 -5.90
N ASP A 84 -35.98 -8.24 -5.95
CA ASP A 84 -36.97 -9.12 -6.60
C ASP A 84 -36.60 -9.42 -8.07
N PHE A 85 -35.99 -8.43 -8.74
CA PHE A 85 -35.47 -8.58 -10.10
C PHE A 85 -34.34 -9.62 -10.18
N GLY A 86 -33.29 -9.49 -9.34
CA GLY A 86 -32.16 -10.41 -9.37
C GLY A 86 -32.58 -11.85 -9.07
N ARG A 87 -33.50 -12.03 -8.11
CA ARG A 87 -34.09 -13.34 -7.79
C ARG A 87 -34.89 -13.90 -8.96
N THR A 88 -35.78 -13.11 -9.55
CA THR A 88 -36.61 -13.54 -10.69
C THR A 88 -35.76 -13.98 -11.87
N ILE A 89 -34.73 -13.20 -12.23
CA ILE A 89 -33.82 -13.55 -13.33
C ILE A 89 -32.99 -14.79 -12.97
N SER A 90 -32.45 -14.84 -11.74
CA SER A 90 -31.64 -15.98 -11.29
C SER A 90 -32.42 -17.29 -11.34
N ASP A 91 -33.67 -17.29 -10.86
CA ASP A 91 -34.55 -18.46 -10.84
C ASP A 91 -34.97 -18.85 -12.26
N ALA A 92 -35.33 -17.88 -13.11
CA ALA A 92 -35.75 -18.14 -14.49
C ALA A 92 -34.63 -18.73 -15.36
N LEU A 93 -33.38 -18.40 -15.06
CA LEU A 93 -32.21 -18.78 -15.84
C LEU A 93 -31.39 -19.91 -15.21
N ASP A 94 -31.83 -20.43 -14.07
CA ASP A 94 -31.12 -21.41 -13.26
C ASP A 94 -29.64 -21.00 -13.01
N ALA A 95 -29.45 -19.72 -12.72
CA ALA A 95 -28.13 -19.10 -12.63
C ALA A 95 -27.27 -19.71 -11.51
N THR A 96 -27.92 -20.21 -10.44
CA THR A 96 -27.25 -20.91 -9.34
C THR A 96 -26.71 -22.28 -9.77
N ALA A 97 -27.48 -23.09 -10.50
CA ALA A 97 -26.98 -24.37 -10.97
C ALA A 97 -25.83 -24.18 -11.97
N TRP A 98 -25.99 -23.21 -12.88
CA TRP A 98 -24.92 -22.83 -13.80
C TRP A 98 -23.66 -22.38 -13.06
N ALA A 99 -23.78 -21.51 -12.06
CA ALA A 99 -22.66 -21.04 -11.26
C ALA A 99 -21.94 -22.18 -10.54
N LYS A 100 -22.67 -23.14 -9.96
CA LYS A 100 -22.09 -24.32 -9.30
C LYS A 100 -21.25 -25.17 -10.23
N GLU A 101 -21.72 -25.38 -11.45
CA GLU A 101 -20.96 -26.11 -12.47
C GLU A 101 -19.65 -25.39 -12.85
N HIS A 102 -19.67 -24.06 -12.89
CA HIS A 102 -18.55 -23.28 -13.43
C HIS A 102 -17.58 -22.78 -12.35
N ALA A 103 -18.03 -22.62 -11.10
CA ALA A 103 -17.24 -22.08 -10.01
C ALA A 103 -15.98 -22.92 -9.73
N HIS A 104 -16.07 -24.25 -9.80
CA HIS A 104 -14.94 -25.15 -9.59
C HIS A 104 -13.76 -24.89 -10.53
N MET A 105 -14.02 -24.39 -11.75
CA MET A 105 -12.97 -24.07 -12.72
C MET A 105 -12.21 -22.78 -12.36
N LEU A 106 -12.84 -21.90 -11.58
CA LEU A 106 -12.30 -20.58 -11.23
C LEU A 106 -11.65 -20.53 -9.86
N VAL A 107 -12.00 -21.45 -8.95
CA VAL A 107 -11.50 -21.47 -7.56
C VAL A 107 -9.98 -21.48 -7.50
N GLU A 108 -9.30 -22.29 -8.32
CA GLU A 108 -7.83 -22.36 -8.29
C GLU A 108 -7.20 -21.01 -8.70
N GLY A 109 -7.77 -20.34 -9.69
CA GLY A 109 -7.33 -19.01 -10.12
C GLY A 109 -7.72 -17.88 -9.16
N ALA A 110 -8.60 -18.15 -8.18
CA ALA A 110 -9.10 -17.17 -7.23
C ALA A 110 -8.33 -17.15 -5.89
N LYS A 111 -7.58 -18.21 -5.55
CA LYS A 111 -6.97 -18.40 -4.22
C LYS A 111 -6.04 -17.28 -3.77
N ASP A 112 -5.23 -16.76 -4.69
CA ASP A 112 -4.22 -15.74 -4.40
C ASP A 112 -4.67 -14.32 -4.79
N LYS A 113 -5.95 -14.13 -5.10
CA LYS A 113 -6.51 -12.88 -5.60
C LYS A 113 -7.29 -12.12 -4.53
N GLU A 114 -7.27 -10.80 -4.63
CA GLU A 114 -8.12 -9.95 -3.80
C GLU A 114 -9.60 -10.07 -4.22
N GLU A 115 -10.55 -9.80 -3.31
CA GLU A 115 -11.99 -9.98 -3.56
C GLU A 115 -12.48 -9.24 -4.82
N PHE A 116 -11.92 -8.06 -5.10
CA PHE A 116 -12.28 -7.27 -6.29
C PHE A 116 -11.73 -7.91 -7.59
N GLU A 117 -10.57 -8.56 -7.54
CA GLU A 117 -9.99 -9.26 -8.69
C GLU A 117 -10.78 -10.55 -9.00
N VAL A 118 -11.30 -11.22 -7.96
CA VAL A 118 -12.21 -12.36 -8.13
C VAL A 118 -13.52 -11.90 -8.79
N PHE A 119 -14.04 -10.74 -8.40
CA PHE A 119 -15.21 -10.12 -9.04
C PHE A 119 -14.95 -9.85 -10.54
N GLU A 120 -13.86 -9.18 -10.89
CA GLU A 120 -13.49 -8.91 -12.30
C GLU A 120 -13.31 -10.20 -13.10
N MET A 121 -12.64 -11.20 -12.53
CA MET A 121 -12.45 -12.51 -13.14
C MET A 121 -13.78 -13.21 -13.45
N CYS A 122 -14.74 -13.18 -12.52
CA CYS A 122 -16.07 -13.76 -12.75
C CYS A 122 -16.84 -13.01 -13.84
N ALA A 123 -16.74 -11.67 -13.87
CA ALA A 123 -17.35 -10.84 -14.91
C ALA A 123 -16.80 -11.17 -16.29
N GLU A 124 -15.46 -11.25 -16.42
CA GLU A 124 -14.79 -11.62 -17.66
C GLU A 124 -15.17 -13.02 -18.12
N TYR A 125 -15.25 -13.97 -17.18
CA TYR A 125 -15.61 -15.35 -17.49
C TYR A 125 -17.01 -15.43 -18.10
N VAL A 126 -17.99 -14.78 -17.48
CA VAL A 126 -19.38 -14.73 -17.96
C VAL A 126 -19.47 -14.06 -19.33
N ALA A 127 -18.73 -12.98 -19.54
CA ALA A 127 -18.69 -12.30 -20.84
C ALA A 127 -18.10 -13.20 -21.94
N LYS A 128 -16.96 -13.84 -21.66
CA LYS A 128 -16.32 -14.80 -22.58
C LYS A 128 -17.25 -15.97 -22.89
N TRP A 129 -17.92 -16.51 -21.87
CA TRP A 129 -18.86 -17.62 -22.03
C TRP A 129 -20.08 -17.24 -22.87
N PHE A 130 -20.58 -16.01 -22.72
CA PHE A 130 -21.70 -15.50 -23.51
C PHE A 130 -21.34 -15.30 -24.99
N ASP A 131 -20.12 -14.81 -25.27
CA ASP A 131 -19.64 -14.54 -26.63
C ASP A 131 -19.11 -15.79 -27.36
N ASP A 132 -18.91 -16.89 -26.63
CA ASP A 132 -18.42 -18.15 -27.20
C ASP A 132 -19.44 -18.77 -28.18
N PRO A 133 -19.05 -19.00 -29.45
CA PRO A 133 -19.92 -19.61 -30.45
C PRO A 133 -20.30 -21.07 -30.15
N GLU A 134 -19.62 -21.75 -29.25
CA GLU A 134 -20.00 -23.09 -28.77
C GLU A 134 -21.16 -23.02 -27.77
N ASN A 135 -21.30 -21.90 -27.05
CA ASN A 135 -22.30 -21.67 -26.00
C ASN A 135 -23.56 -20.95 -26.51
N LYS A 136 -24.01 -21.29 -27.73
CA LYS A 136 -25.21 -20.69 -28.35
C LYS A 136 -26.48 -20.85 -27.53
N GLU A 137 -26.61 -21.95 -26.80
CA GLU A 137 -27.80 -22.16 -25.97
C GLU A 137 -27.83 -21.18 -24.78
N PHE A 138 -26.70 -20.99 -24.12
CA PHE A 138 -26.57 -20.03 -23.02
C PHE A 138 -26.87 -18.60 -23.48
N SER A 139 -26.22 -18.17 -24.57
CA SER A 139 -26.44 -16.82 -25.11
C SER A 139 -27.88 -16.60 -25.59
N ARG A 140 -28.53 -17.64 -26.13
CA ARG A 140 -29.96 -17.62 -26.47
C ARG A 140 -30.83 -17.45 -25.22
N LYS A 141 -30.61 -18.24 -24.16
CA LYS A 141 -31.37 -18.15 -22.89
C LYS A 141 -31.25 -16.77 -22.26
N VAL A 142 -30.03 -16.23 -22.21
CA VAL A 142 -29.77 -14.87 -21.70
C VAL A 142 -30.54 -13.83 -22.51
N ARG A 143 -30.46 -13.87 -23.85
CA ARG A 143 -31.20 -12.93 -24.71
C ARG A 143 -32.72 -13.09 -24.58
N GLU A 144 -33.20 -14.31 -24.45
CA GLU A 144 -34.62 -14.59 -24.22
C GLU A 144 -35.11 -13.98 -22.90
N ALA A 145 -34.35 -14.13 -21.81
CA ALA A 145 -34.66 -13.49 -20.53
C ALA A 145 -34.63 -11.95 -20.62
N THR A 146 -33.69 -11.35 -21.37
CA THR A 146 -33.69 -9.90 -21.58
C THR A 146 -34.99 -9.41 -22.23
N TYR A 147 -35.49 -10.16 -23.20
CA TYR A 147 -36.74 -9.85 -23.89
C TYR A 147 -37.96 -10.05 -22.99
N GLN A 148 -38.05 -11.20 -22.30
CA GLN A 148 -39.19 -11.53 -21.45
C GLN A 148 -39.36 -10.58 -20.27
N HIS A 149 -38.26 -10.09 -19.70
CA HIS A 149 -38.29 -9.22 -18.52
C HIS A 149 -38.10 -7.73 -18.84
N GLY A 150 -38.00 -7.36 -20.12
CA GLY A 150 -37.88 -5.96 -20.55
C GLY A 150 -36.63 -5.26 -19.98
N THR A 151 -35.52 -6.00 -19.85
CA THR A 151 -34.26 -5.51 -19.28
C THR A 151 -33.15 -5.52 -20.32
N ASP A 152 -32.07 -4.80 -20.06
CA ASP A 152 -30.87 -4.87 -20.87
C ASP A 152 -30.08 -6.17 -20.63
N LEU A 153 -29.26 -6.52 -21.63
CA LEU A 153 -28.34 -7.66 -21.58
C LEU A 153 -27.35 -7.54 -20.42
N HIS A 154 -26.89 -6.31 -20.16
CA HIS A 154 -25.91 -6.04 -19.12
C HIS A 154 -26.43 -6.45 -17.73
N ASN A 155 -27.68 -6.14 -17.38
CA ASN A 155 -28.24 -6.51 -16.07
C ASN A 155 -28.39 -8.03 -15.92
N VAL A 156 -28.76 -8.76 -16.99
CA VAL A 156 -28.88 -10.22 -16.93
C VAL A 156 -27.50 -10.88 -16.76
N LEU A 157 -26.49 -10.44 -17.51
CA LEU A 157 -25.11 -10.92 -17.34
C LEU A 157 -24.55 -10.57 -15.95
N LYS A 158 -24.92 -9.42 -15.40
CA LYS A 158 -24.55 -9.02 -14.04
C LYS A 158 -25.12 -9.96 -12.99
N VAL A 159 -26.33 -10.50 -13.18
CA VAL A 159 -26.90 -11.54 -12.30
C VAL A 159 -26.01 -12.78 -12.31
N TYR A 160 -25.67 -13.30 -13.49
CA TYR A 160 -24.79 -14.47 -13.62
C TYR A 160 -23.42 -14.26 -12.98
N HIS A 161 -22.79 -13.13 -13.25
CA HIS A 161 -21.52 -12.75 -12.63
C HIS A 161 -21.61 -12.76 -11.11
N VAL A 162 -22.61 -12.10 -10.55
CA VAL A 162 -22.75 -12.02 -9.09
C VAL A 162 -22.95 -13.41 -8.46
N VAL A 163 -23.82 -14.24 -9.05
CA VAL A 163 -24.09 -15.58 -8.54
C VAL A 163 -22.84 -16.46 -8.64
N LEU A 164 -22.08 -16.36 -9.73
CA LEU A 164 -20.81 -17.07 -9.91
C LEU A 164 -19.77 -16.66 -8.86
N ARG A 165 -19.63 -15.36 -8.60
CA ARG A 165 -18.71 -14.86 -7.59
C ARG A 165 -19.05 -15.37 -6.20
N ASP A 166 -20.33 -15.34 -5.83
CA ASP A 166 -20.78 -15.80 -4.52
C ASP A 166 -20.45 -17.29 -4.32
N GLU A 167 -20.66 -18.11 -5.35
CA GLU A 167 -20.30 -19.54 -5.32
C GLU A 167 -18.78 -19.77 -5.25
N VAL A 168 -17.98 -18.99 -6.00
CA VAL A 168 -16.51 -19.05 -5.91
C VAL A 168 -16.03 -18.72 -4.50
N PHE A 169 -16.58 -17.67 -3.87
CA PHE A 169 -16.24 -17.33 -2.49
C PHE A 169 -16.69 -18.39 -1.48
N GLU A 170 -17.83 -19.04 -1.69
CA GLU A 170 -18.26 -20.15 -0.84
C GLU A 170 -17.26 -21.33 -0.91
N LEU A 171 -16.84 -21.70 -2.12
CA LEU A 171 -15.86 -22.76 -2.32
C LEU A 171 -14.49 -22.42 -1.74
N MET A 172 -14.03 -21.16 -1.87
CA MET A 172 -12.78 -20.69 -1.27
C MET A 172 -12.78 -20.77 0.26
N LYS A 173 -13.92 -20.54 0.92
CA LYS A 173 -14.03 -20.68 2.38
C LYS A 173 -14.07 -22.14 2.84
N SER A 174 -14.51 -23.04 1.98
CA SER A 174 -14.63 -24.47 2.26
C SER A 174 -13.34 -25.27 2.01
N SER A 175 -12.35 -24.64 1.35
CA SER A 175 -11.04 -25.20 1.00
C SER A 175 -10.00 -24.92 2.07
#